data_AF-A0A0G3G0R3-F1
#
_entry.id   AF-A0A0G3G0R3-F1
#
_cell.length_a   1.000
_cell.length_b   1.000
_cell.length_c   1.000
_cell.angle_alpha   90.00
_cell.angle_beta   90.00
_cell.angle_gamma   90.00
#
_symmetry.space_group_name_H-M   'P 1'
#
loop_
_entity.id
_entity.type
_entity.pdbx_description
1 polymer ?
#
loop_
_entity_poly.entity_id
_entity_poly.type
_entity_poly.pdbx_seq_one_letter_code
_entity_poly.pdbx_strand_id
1 'polypeptide(L)' 'MHLEKAENGELVITMPQAEAADALATLKKRADDLDECEELSKALENAGIQLPEQPDHIRHEYMPPADH' A
#
# COMPACT_ATOMS: atom_id res chain seq x y z
N MET A 1 -5.61 0.33 -10.83
CA MET A 1 -6.95 0.49 -10.20
C MET A 1 -8.11 0.67 -11.19
N HIS A 2 -9.24 -0.01 -10.94
CA HIS A 2 -10.55 0.20 -11.59
C HIS A 2 -11.61 0.55 -10.52
N LEU A 3 -12.38 1.63 -10.71
CA LEU A 3 -13.48 2.01 -9.84
C LEU A 3 -14.81 1.80 -10.56
N GLU A 4 -15.67 0.96 -10.01
CA GLU A 4 -17.02 0.74 -10.50
C GLU A 4 -18.03 1.13 -9.43
N LYS A 5 -19.08 1.86 -9.86
CA LYS A 5 -20.19 2.23 -9.00
C LYS A 5 -21.15 1.04 -8.95
N ALA A 6 -21.27 0.39 -7.80
CA ALA A 6 -22.22 -0.71 -7.66
C ALA A 6 -23.66 -0.17 -7.66
N GLU A 7 -24.59 -0.96 -8.17
CA GLU A 7 -26.01 -0.58 -8.30
C GLU A 7 -26.68 -0.24 -6.95
N ASN A 8 -26.10 -0.68 -5.84
CA ASN A 8 -26.61 -0.47 -4.48
C ASN A 8 -26.13 0.85 -3.84
N GLY A 9 -25.39 1.70 -4.57
CA GLY A 9 -24.78 2.91 -4.02
C GLY A 9 -23.43 2.67 -3.31
N GLU A 10 -22.93 1.44 -3.32
CA GLU A 10 -21.60 1.09 -2.83
C GLU A 10 -20.51 1.36 -3.87
N LEU A 11 -19.32 1.73 -3.41
CA LEU A 11 -18.14 1.91 -4.26
C LEU A 11 -17.32 0.62 -4.23
N VAL A 12 -17.18 -0.06 -5.37
CA VAL A 12 -16.34 -1.26 -5.47
C VAL A 12 -15.03 -0.87 -6.13
N ILE A 13 -13.93 -1.00 -5.38
CA ILE A 13 -12.59 -0.72 -5.88
C ILE A 13 -11.91 -2.05 -6.16
N THR A 14 -11.64 -2.33 -7.43
CA THR A 14 -10.86 -3.49 -7.84
C THR A 14 -9.43 -3.03 -8.11
N MET A 15 -8.49 -3.58 -7.36
CA MET A 15 -7.07 -3.27 -7.50
C MET A 15 -6.20 -4.53 -7.36
N PRO A 16 -5.02 -4.57 -8.00
CA PRO A 16 -4.05 -5.63 -7.79
C PRO A 16 -3.59 -5.70 -6.33
N GLN A 17 -3.25 -6.90 -5.88
CA GLN A 17 -2.81 -7.15 -4.50
C GLN A 17 -1.62 -6.26 -4.09
N ALA A 18 -0.69 -5.99 -5.01
CA ALA A 18 0.45 -5.10 -4.75
C ALA A 18 0.01 -3.64 -4.51
N GLU A 19 -0.95 -3.13 -5.29
CA GLU A 19 -1.51 -1.79 -5.09
C GLU A 19 -2.29 -1.70 -3.76
N ALA A 20 -2.99 -2.78 -3.39
CA ALA A 20 -3.73 -2.85 -2.14
C ALA A 20 -2.83 -2.90 -0.89
N ALA A 21 -1.69 -3.60 -1.00
CA ALA A 21 -0.66 -3.62 0.04
C ALA A 21 -0.08 -2.21 0.26
N ASP A 22 0.22 -1.49 -0.82
CA ASP A 22 0.72 -0.11 -0.77
C ASP A 22 -0.33 0.87 -0.20
N ALA A 23 -1.60 0.69 -0.58
CA ALA A 23 -2.72 1.44 -0.02
C ALA A 23 -2.84 1.20 1.49
N LEU A 24 -2.78 -0.05 1.95
CA LEU A 24 -2.80 -0.39 3.37
C LEU A 24 -1.61 0.23 4.12
N ALA A 25 -0.42 0.21 3.53
CA ALA A 25 0.78 0.82 4.11
C ALA A 25 0.62 2.34 4.28
N THR A 26 0.07 2.99 3.25
CA THR A 26 -0.20 4.44 3.27
C THR A 26 -1.26 4.79 4.31
N LEU A 27 -2.33 4.00 4.39
CA LEU A 27 -3.40 4.16 5.39
C LEU A 27 -2.85 4.00 6.81
N LYS A 28 -2.03 2.99 7.08
CA LYS A 28 -1.41 2.81 8.40
C LYS A 28 -0.41 3.91 8.75
N LYS A 29 0.34 4.42 7.77
CA LYS A 29 1.30 5.51 7.97
C LYS A 29 0.63 6.85 8.29
N ARG A 30 -0.57 7.09 7.77
CA ARG A 30 -1.35 8.32 7.96
C ARG A 30 -2.62 8.09 8.77
N ALA A 31 -2.67 7.02 9.57
CA ALA A 31 -3.86 6.66 10.34
C ALA A 31 -4.28 7.79 11.30
N ASP A 32 -3.31 8.52 11.85
CA ASP A 32 -3.53 9.66 12.74
C ASP A 32 -4.25 10.84 12.05
N ASP A 33 -4.06 10.99 10.74
CA ASP A 33 -4.68 12.05 9.93
C ASP A 33 -5.97 11.59 9.23
N LEU A 34 -6.26 10.27 9.20
CA LEU A 34 -7.29 9.65 8.37
C LEU A 34 -8.18 8.70 9.19
N ASP A 35 -8.76 9.22 10.28
CA ASP A 35 -9.66 8.48 11.18
C ASP A 35 -10.83 7.82 10.42
N GLU A 36 -11.38 8.51 9.40
CA GLU A 36 -12.46 8.01 8.55
C GLU A 36 -12.07 6.81 7.65
N CYS A 37 -10.77 6.52 7.53
CA CYS A 37 -10.27 5.42 6.70
C CYS A 37 -9.93 4.15 7.51
N GLU A 38 -10.25 4.10 8.80
CA GLU A 38 -10.06 2.92 9.65
C GLU A 38 -10.84 1.69 9.15
N GLU A 39 -12.06 1.90 8.64
CA GLU A 39 -12.87 0.81 8.10
C GLU A 39 -12.26 0.22 6.81
N LEU A 40 -11.61 1.07 6.00
CA LEU A 40 -10.92 0.63 4.79
C LEU A 40 -9.66 -0.17 5.12
N SER A 41 -8.86 0.27 6.10
CA SER A 41 -7.68 -0.48 6.53
C SER A 41 -8.08 -1.84 7.11
N LYS A 42 -9.11 -1.91 7.96
CA LYS A 42 -9.67 -3.16 8.47
C LYS A 42 -10.19 -4.08 7.36
N ALA A 43 -10.88 -3.53 6.36
CA ALA A 43 -11.36 -4.32 5.22
C ALA A 43 -10.20 -4.94 4.42
N LEU A 44 -9.13 -4.20 4.20
CA LEU A 44 -7.92 -4.70 3.54
C LEU A 44 -7.21 -5.77 4.37
N GLU A 45 -7.12 -5.60 5.70
CA GLU A 45 -6.56 -6.60 6.60
C GLU A 45 -7.41 -7.89 6.64
N ASN A 46 -8.73 -7.77 6.70
CA ASN A 46 -9.65 -8.92 6.64
C ASN A 46 -9.63 -9.64 5.29
N ALA A 47 -9.32 -8.93 4.20
CA ALA A 47 -9.08 -9.53 2.89
C ALA A 47 -7.73 -10.28 2.81
N GLY A 48 -6.93 -10.29 3.88
CA GLY A 48 -5.65 -11.00 3.96
C GLY A 48 -4.50 -10.27 3.28
N ILE A 49 -4.62 -8.95 3.08
CA ILE A 49 -3.60 -8.16 2.40
C ILE A 49 -2.45 -7.89 3.36
N GLN A 50 -1.28 -8.41 3.02
CA GLN A 50 -0.06 -8.19 3.78
C GLN A 50 0.56 -6.85 3.40
N LEU A 51 1.15 -6.17 4.37
CA LEU A 51 1.95 -4.97 4.11
C LEU A 51 3.12 -5.32 3.18
N PRO A 52 3.48 -4.42 2.25
CA PRO A 52 4.61 -4.64 1.38
C PRO A 52 5.87 -4.74 2.24
N GLU A 53 6.67 -5.77 1.99
CA GLU A 53 8.01 -5.88 2.56
C GLU A 53 8.77 -4.62 2.14
N GLN A 54 9.26 -3.84 3.10
CA GLN A 54 10.01 -2.64 2.78
C GLN A 54 11.19 -3.05 1.89
N PRO A 55 11.46 -2.34 0.79
CA PRO A 55 12.60 -2.68 -0.05
C PRO A 55 13.83 -2.63 0.86
N ASP A 56 14.52 -3.75 1.01
CA ASP A 56 15.77 -3.80 1.75
C ASP A 56 16.71 -2.80 1.04
N HIS A 57 16.92 -1.63 1.66
CA HIS A 57 17.75 -0.58 1.08
C HIS A 57 19.17 -1.12 1.07
N ILE A 58 19.55 -1.81 -0.01
CA ILE A 58 20.91 -2.26 -0.25
C ILE A 58 21.77 -1.00 -0.17
N ARG A 59 22.52 -0.87 0.91
CA ARG A 59 23.49 0.20 1.09
C ARG A 59 24.60 -0.06 0.09
N HIS A 60 24.47 0.54 -1.10
CA HIS A 60 25.56 0.56 -2.07
C HIS A 60 26.68 1.40 -1.47
N GLU A 61 27.59 0.75 -0.75
CA GLU A 61 28.89 1.33 -0.42
C GLU A 61 29.58 1.61 -1.76
N TYR A 62 29.71 2.89 -2.10
CA TYR A 62 30.34 3.34 -3.33
C TYR A 62 31.79 2.85 -3.33
N MET A 63 32.11 1.92 -4.23
CA MET A 63 33.50 1.54 -4.46
C MET A 63 34.16 2.68 -5.25
N PRO A 64 35.27 3.27 -4.76
CA PRO A 64 35.95 4.33 -5.48
C PRO A 64 36.46 3.80 -6.83
N PRO A 65 36.37 4.60 -7.92
CA PRO A 65 36.84 4.16 -9.23
C PRO A 65 38.34 3.85 -9.16
N ALA A 66 38.72 2.69 -9.69
CA ALA A 66 40.12 2.34 -9.87
C ALA A 66 40.72 3.27 -10.95
N ASP A 67 41.61 4.16 -10.54
CA ASP A 67 42.43 4.99 -11.42
C ASP A 67 43.28 4.06 -12.31
N HIS A 68 43.21 4.24 -13.63
CA HIS A 68 43.92 3.45 -14.64
C HIS A 68 44.68 4.37 -15.58
#